data_AF-A0A022PLI2-F1
#
_entry.id   AF-A0A022PLI2-F1
#
_cell.length_a   1.000
_cell.length_b   1.000
_cell.length_c   1.000
_cell.angle_alpha   90.00
_cell.angle_beta   90.00
_cell.angle_gamma   90.00
#
_symmetry.space_group_name_H-M   'P 1'
#
loop_
_entity.id
_entity.type
_entity.pdbx_description
1 polymer ?
#
loop_
_entity_poly.entity_id
_entity_poly.type
_entity_poly.pdbx_seq_one_letter_code
_entity_poly.pdbx_strand_id
1 'polypeptide(L)'
;MYNFDKYKYKEQNVIRRKNAGFVLSVEENERVARLIRVFDAAVQLFGGNKNEAWTWLKSPVKSLGAVTPMSLIATESGALEVLDLIGRLEHGVFS
;
A
#
# COMPACT_ATOMS: atom_id res chain seq x y z
N MET A 1 15.40 44.85 -25.30
CA MET A 1 14.64 43.78 -25.99
C MET A 1 14.09 42.85 -24.93
N TYR A 2 12.82 43.01 -24.54
CA TYR A 2 12.20 42.25 -23.44
C TYR A 2 11.77 40.87 -23.94
N ASN A 3 12.21 39.82 -23.26
CA ASN A 3 11.98 38.44 -23.65
C ASN A 3 10.57 37.97 -23.19
N PHE A 4 9.62 37.91 -24.12
CA PHE A 4 8.20 37.57 -23.89
C PHE A 4 7.95 36.07 -23.69
N ASP A 5 8.95 35.20 -23.83
CA ASP A 5 8.78 33.75 -23.74
C ASP A 5 8.53 33.22 -22.32
N LYS A 6 8.78 34.02 -21.27
CA LYS A 6 8.64 33.55 -19.88
C LYS A 6 7.19 33.37 -19.41
N TYR A 7 6.21 33.95 -20.10
CA TYR A 7 4.80 33.84 -19.73
C TYR A 7 4.07 32.68 -20.41
N LYS A 8 4.57 32.19 -21.55
CA LYS A 8 3.91 31.10 -22.32
C LYS A 8 4.04 29.72 -21.67
N TYR A 9 5.07 29.51 -20.85
CA TYR A 9 5.31 28.24 -20.14
C TYR A 9 4.48 28.07 -18.86
N LYS A 10 3.85 29.13 -18.34
CA LYS A 10 3.08 29.05 -17.09
C LYS A 10 1.61 28.70 -17.31
N GLU A 11 1.08 28.92 -18.51
CA GLU A 11 -0.34 28.70 -18.80
C GLU A 11 -0.67 27.26 -19.25
N GLN A 12 0.27 26.54 -19.86
CA GLN A 12 0.02 25.15 -20.31
C GLN A 12 0.01 24.11 -19.17
N ASN A 13 0.57 24.44 -18.00
CA ASN A 13 0.55 23.54 -16.84
C ASN A 13 -0.72 23.63 -15.98
N VAL A 14 -1.58 24.64 -16.20
CA VAL A 14 -2.80 24.82 -15.41
C VAL A 14 -4.02 24.15 -16.08
N ILE A 15 -3.97 23.94 -17.40
CA ILE A 15 -5.12 23.45 -18.18
C ILE A 15 -5.29 21.92 -18.08
N ARG A 16 -4.25 21.15 -17.75
CA ARG A 16 -4.36 19.69 -17.56
C ARG A 16 -4.93 19.27 -16.20
N ARG A 17 -5.23 20.20 -15.28
CA ARG A 17 -5.75 19.87 -13.94
C ARG A 17 -7.28 19.84 -13.83
N LYS A 18 -8.03 19.86 -14.94
CA LYS A 18 -9.50 20.00 -14.84
C LYS A 18 -10.38 18.93 -15.48
N ASN A 19 -9.88 17.90 -16.18
CA ASN A 19 -10.79 16.95 -16.85
C ASN A 19 -10.35 15.47 -16.95
N ALA A 20 -9.44 14.98 -16.10
CA ALA A 20 -9.18 13.53 -16.01
C ALA A 20 -8.97 13.15 -14.55
N GLY A 21 -9.80 12.24 -14.04
CA GLY A 21 -9.65 11.65 -12.72
C GLY A 21 -8.21 11.21 -12.49
N PHE A 22 -7.68 11.57 -11.33
CA PHE A 22 -6.35 11.26 -10.82
C PHE A 22 -5.83 9.90 -11.33
N VAL A 23 -4.96 9.91 -12.34
CA VAL A 23 -4.20 8.70 -12.70
C VAL A 23 -3.16 8.53 -11.59
N LEU A 24 -3.32 7.49 -10.78
CA LEU A 24 -2.34 7.14 -9.75
C LEU A 24 -0.97 7.00 -10.40
N SER A 25 0.05 7.57 -9.76
CA SER A 25 1.44 7.36 -10.16
C SER A 25 1.81 5.88 -10.09
N VAL A 26 2.87 5.48 -10.78
CA VAL A 26 3.39 4.10 -10.72
C VAL A 26 3.64 3.67 -9.27
N GLU A 27 4.24 4.55 -8.46
CA GLU A 27 4.53 4.27 -7.05
C GLU A 27 3.25 4.09 -6.21
N GLU A 28 2.22 4.90 -6.45
CA GLU A 28 0.92 4.75 -5.79
C GLU A 28 0.24 3.45 -6.19
N ASN A 29 0.30 3.06 -7.46
CA ASN A 29 -0.22 1.78 -7.94
C ASN A 29 0.52 0.60 -7.29
N GLU A 30 1.85 0.66 -7.16
CA GLU A 30 2.63 -0.37 -6.48
C GLU A 30 2.30 -0.48 -4.99
N ARG A 31 2.11 0.65 -4.30
CA ARG A 31 1.66 0.67 -2.90
C ARG A 31 0.28 0.03 -2.76
N VAL A 32 -0.66 0.36 -3.64
CA VAL A 32 -2.01 -0.23 -3.66
C VAL A 32 -1.95 -1.73 -3.95
N ALA A 33 -1.15 -2.15 -4.92
CA ALA A 33 -0.97 -3.57 -5.25
C ALA A 33 -0.43 -4.37 -4.06
N ARG A 34 0.55 -3.82 -3.32
CA ARG A 34 1.07 -4.44 -2.10
C ARG A 34 0.01 -4.57 -1.01
N LEU A 35 -0.77 -3.51 -0.79
CA LEU A 35 -1.88 -3.55 0.17
C LEU A 35 -2.90 -4.62 -0.20
N ILE A 36 -3.30 -4.70 -1.47
CA ILE A 36 -4.26 -5.72 -1.95
C ILE A 36 -3.70 -7.13 -1.70
N ARG A 37 -2.46 -7.40 -2.10
CA ARG A 37 -1.82 -8.71 -1.93
C ARG A 37 -1.79 -9.15 -0.46
N VAL A 38 -1.43 -8.25 0.46
CA VAL A 38 -1.36 -8.57 1.90
C VAL A 38 -2.76 -8.68 2.50
N PHE A 39 -3.69 -7.81 2.11
CA PHE A 39 -5.07 -7.86 2.61
C PHE A 39 -5.77 -9.14 2.19
N ASP A 40 -5.62 -9.57 0.93
CA ASP A 40 -6.22 -10.81 0.43
C ASP A 40 -5.66 -12.04 1.18
N ALA A 41 -4.35 -12.09 1.42
CA ALA A 41 -3.73 -13.15 2.22
C ALA A 41 -4.25 -13.15 3.67
N ALA A 42 -4.37 -11.98 4.29
CA ALA A 42 -4.94 -11.88 5.63
C ALA A 42 -6.42 -12.33 5.66
N VAL A 43 -7.21 -11.96 4.66
CA VAL A 43 -8.60 -12.42 4.54
C VAL A 43 -8.67 -13.94 4.44
N GLN A 44 -7.76 -14.58 3.70
CA GLN A 44 -7.68 -16.05 3.62
C GLN A 44 -7.34 -16.68 4.97
N LEU A 45 -6.33 -16.14 5.68
CA LEU A 45 -5.96 -16.58 7.03
C LEU A 45 -7.14 -16.56 8.00
N PHE A 46 -7.99 -15.53 7.94
CA PHE A 46 -9.18 -15.39 8.77
C PHE A 46 -10.45 -16.00 8.14
N GLY A 47 -10.32 -16.99 7.26
CA GLY A 47 -11.45 -17.76 6.73
C GLY A 47 -12.45 -16.92 5.92
N GLY A 48 -12.00 -15.85 5.28
CA GLY A 48 -12.84 -14.92 4.53
C GLY A 48 -13.38 -13.73 5.35
N ASN A 49 -13.11 -13.68 6.66
CA ASN A 49 -13.58 -12.59 7.52
C ASN A 49 -12.74 -11.32 7.35
N LYS A 50 -13.22 -10.39 6.51
CA LYS A 50 -12.57 -9.11 6.23
C LYS A 50 -12.38 -8.22 7.46
N ASN A 51 -13.30 -8.26 8.42
CA ASN A 51 -13.22 -7.41 9.61
C ASN A 51 -12.13 -7.89 10.57
N GLU A 52 -11.99 -9.20 10.72
CA GLU A 52 -10.90 -9.80 11.51
C GLU A 52 -9.55 -9.56 10.84
N ALA A 53 -9.44 -9.78 9.53
CA ALA A 53 -8.23 -9.47 8.77
C ALA A 53 -7.82 -8.00 8.93
N TRP A 54 -8.76 -7.06 8.78
CA TRP A 54 -8.50 -5.64 8.97
C TRP A 54 -8.08 -5.29 10.40
N THR A 55 -8.67 -5.95 11.39
CA THR A 55 -8.33 -5.76 12.81
C THR A 55 -6.93 -6.26 13.11
N TRP A 56 -6.57 -7.44 12.59
CA TRP A 56 -5.24 -8.02 12.73
C TRP A 56 -4.17 -7.17 12.06
N LEU A 57 -4.40 -6.67 10.84
CA LEU A 57 -3.44 -5.80 10.14
C LEU A 57 -3.12 -4.50 10.91
N LYS A 58 -4.06 -4.03 11.74
CA LYS A 58 -3.89 -2.82 12.57
C LYS A 58 -3.44 -3.12 14.00
N SER A 59 -3.29 -4.38 14.36
CA SER A 59 -2.90 -4.79 15.70
C SER A 59 -1.39 -5.12 15.73
N PRO A 60 -0.66 -4.73 16.80
CA PRO A 60 0.74 -5.13 16.95
C PRO A 60 0.90 -6.64 16.99
N VAL A 61 1.86 -7.17 16.21
CA VAL A 61 2.16 -8.59 16.15
C VAL A 61 3.56 -8.84 16.72
N LYS A 62 3.65 -9.68 17.77
CA LYS A 62 4.92 -9.91 18.49
C LYS A 62 6.03 -10.44 17.60
N SER A 63 5.72 -11.38 16.71
CA SER A 63 6.67 -11.99 15.78
C SER A 63 7.21 -11.03 14.72
N LEU A 64 6.55 -9.89 14.52
CA LEU A 64 6.98 -8.79 13.66
C LEU A 64 7.66 -7.67 14.47
N GLY A 65 8.23 -7.97 15.63
CA GLY A 65 8.87 -6.95 16.48
C GLY A 65 7.87 -6.02 17.19
N ALA A 66 6.64 -6.49 17.44
CA ALA A 66 5.58 -5.73 18.10
C ALA A 66 5.15 -4.45 17.37
N VAL A 67 5.24 -4.44 16.03
CA VAL A 67 4.61 -3.41 15.18
C VAL A 67 3.40 -3.98 14.45
N THR A 68 2.63 -3.10 13.81
CA THR A 68 1.46 -3.51 13.03
C THR A 68 1.88 -4.01 11.64
N PRO A 69 1.23 -5.03 11.08
CA PRO A 69 1.42 -5.40 9.68
C PRO A 69 1.22 -4.21 8.73
N MET A 70 0.21 -3.37 8.99
CA MET A 70 -0.10 -2.18 8.18
C MET A 70 1.06 -1.18 8.11
N SER A 71 1.87 -1.06 9.16
CA SER A 71 3.06 -0.19 9.12
C SER A 71 4.20 -0.78 8.28
N LEU A 72 4.31 -2.11 8.21
CA LEU A 72 5.39 -2.78 7.47
C LEU A 72 5.15 -2.80 5.96
N ILE A 73 3.90 -2.94 5.53
CA ILE A 73 3.57 -2.97 4.09
C ILE A 73 3.86 -1.65 3.35
N ALA A 74 4.32 -0.61 4.06
CA ALA A 74 4.84 0.62 3.45
C ALA A 74 6.06 0.34 2.55
N THR A 75 6.82 -0.73 2.79
CA THR A 75 7.94 -1.19 1.95
C THR A 75 7.67 -2.59 1.37
N GLU A 76 8.29 -2.94 0.24
CA GLU A 76 8.07 -4.26 -0.37
C GLU A 76 8.63 -5.36 0.53
N SER A 77 9.79 -5.13 1.15
CA SER A 77 10.38 -6.06 2.11
C SER A 77 9.47 -6.32 3.31
N GLY A 78 8.87 -5.27 3.88
CA GLY A 78 7.92 -5.42 4.99
C GLY A 78 6.63 -6.13 4.57
N ALA A 79 6.18 -5.95 3.32
CA ALA A 79 5.05 -6.72 2.79
C ALA A 79 5.38 -8.21 2.65
N LEU A 80 6.58 -8.57 2.20
CA LEU A 80 7.04 -9.95 2.13
C LEU A 80 7.13 -10.59 3.52
N GLU A 81 7.64 -9.86 4.52
CA GLU A 81 7.73 -10.35 5.90
C GLU A 81 6.35 -10.68 6.50
N VAL A 82 5.35 -9.83 6.22
CA VAL A 82 3.96 -10.08 6.64
C VAL A 82 3.38 -11.31 5.93
N LEU A 83 3.64 -11.49 4.64
CA LEU A 83 3.17 -12.64 3.87
C LEU A 83 3.80 -13.95 4.34
N ASP A 84 5.10 -13.94 4.62
CA ASP A 84 5.81 -15.09 5.17
C ASP A 84 5.26 -15.47 6.55
N LEU A 85 4.94 -14.48 7.39
CA LEU A 85 4.25 -14.75 8.65
C LEU A 85 2.87 -15.40 8.41
N ILE A 86 2.06 -14.85 7.50
CA ILE A 86 0.73 -15.40 7.20
C ILE A 86 0.85 -16.87 6.78
N GLY A 87 1.76 -17.20 5.85
CA GLY A 87 1.98 -18.57 5.41
C GLY A 87 2.37 -19.50 6.56
N ARG A 88 3.20 -19.04 7.51
CA ARG A 88 3.54 -19.82 8.71
C ARG A 88 2.33 -20.03 9.62
N LEU A 89 1.49 -19.02 9.80
CA LEU A 89 0.27 -19.12 10.62
C LEU A 89 -0.75 -20.10 10.01
N GLU A 90 -0.92 -20.11 8.67
CA GLU A 90 -1.79 -21.06 7.97
C GLU A 90 -1.36 -22.52 8.19
N HIS A 91 -0.06 -22.76 8.32
CA HIS A 91 0.50 -24.08 8.64
C HIS A 91 0.60 -24.37 10.14
N GLY A 92 0.05 -23.51 11.01
CA GLY A 92 0.07 -23.68 12.46
C GLY A 92 1.45 -23.48 13.11
N VAL A 93 2.38 -22.82 12.42
CA VAL A 93 3.72 -22.53 12.92
C VAL A 93 3.72 -21.18 13.62
N PHE A 94 3.78 -21.21 14.95
CA PHE A 94 3.90 -20.02 15.79
C PHE A 94 5.38 -19.76 16.14
N SER A 95 5.84 -18.51 16.04
CA SER A 95 7.19 -18.06 16.44
C SER A 95 7.12 -16.74 17.18
#